data_AF-A2NZL8-F1
#
_entry.id   AF-A2NZL8-F1
#
_cell.length_a   1.000
_cell.length_b   1.000
_cell.length_c   1.000
_cell.angle_alpha   90.00
_cell.angle_beta   90.00
_cell.angle_gamma   90.00
#
_symmetry.space_group_name_H-M   'P 1'
#
loop_
_entity.id
_entity.type
_entity.pdbx_description
1 polymer ?
#
loop_
_entity_poly.entity_id
_entity_poly.type
_entity_poly.pdbx_seq_one_letter_code
_entity_poly.pdbx_strand_id
1 'polypeptide(L)' 'LLFHYYDKDFNNEADTPDNFQSRRPNTSFCFLDIRSPGLGDAAMYLCATSTRRDTEAFFGQGTRLTVV' A
#
# COMPACT_ATOMS: atom_id res chain seq x y z
N LEU A 1 0.79 -3.05 8.21
CA LEU A 1 -0.32 -2.73 7.28
C LEU A 1 0.10 -3.13 5.88
N LEU A 2 -0.71 -3.91 5.17
CA LEU A 2 -0.44 -4.35 3.79
C LEU A 2 -1.72 -4.15 2.97
N PHE A 3 -1.60 -3.44 1.85
CA PHE A 3 -2.68 -3.28 0.88
C PHE A 3 -2.41 -4.14 -0.34
N HIS A 4 -3.12 -5.26 -0.44
CA HIS A 4 -2.90 -6.22 -1.51
C HIS A 4 -4.05 -6.19 -2.52
N TYR A 5 -3.69 -6.17 -3.80
CA TYR A 5 -4.63 -6.20 -4.90
C TYR A 5 -4.27 -7.31 -5.87
N TYR A 6 -5.25 -8.16 -6.18
CA TYR A 6 -5.20 -9.02 -7.36
C TYR A 6 -6.00 -8.37 -8.49
N ASP A 7 -5.32 -8.03 -9.59
CA ASP A 7 -5.88 -7.18 -10.66
C ASP A 7 -6.40 -5.83 -10.12
N LYS A 8 -7.71 -5.67 -9.94
CA LYS A 8 -8.36 -4.50 -9.30
C LYS A 8 -9.06 -4.84 -7.99
N ASP A 9 -9.12 -6.12 -7.65
CA ASP A 9 -9.83 -6.61 -6.48
C ASP A 9 -8.96 -6.47 -5.25
N PHE A 10 -9.47 -5.74 -4.27
CA PHE A 10 -8.79 -5.52 -3.02
C PHE A 10 -8.95 -6.72 -2.09
N ASN A 11 -7.85 -7.39 -1.79
CA ASN A 11 -7.81 -8.52 -0.86
C ASN A 11 -7.40 -7.99 0.50
N ASN A 12 -8.39 -7.75 1.35
CA ASN A 12 -8.14 -7.24 2.70
C ASN A 12 -7.90 -8.43 3.64
N GLU A 13 -6.65 -8.63 4.07
CA GLU A 13 -6.30 -9.68 5.03
C GLU A 13 -6.31 -9.18 6.50
N ALA A 14 -6.52 -7.88 6.74
CA ALA A 14 -6.53 -7.29 8.08
C ALA A 14 -7.45 -6.07 8.19
N ASP A 15 -7.85 -5.71 9.42
CA ASP A 15 -8.50 -4.42 9.68
C ASP A 15 -7.56 -3.28 9.29
N THR A 16 -7.92 -2.61 8.20
CA THR A 16 -7.21 -1.42 7.72
C THR A 16 -7.65 -0.24 8.58
N PRO A 17 -6.72 0.53 9.18
CA PRO A 17 -7.09 1.73 9.92
C PRO A 17 -7.76 2.78 9.01
N ASP A 18 -8.80 3.45 9.52
CA ASP A 18 -9.67 4.34 8.74
C ASP A 18 -8.95 5.51 8.03
N ASN A 19 -7.77 5.91 8.54
CA ASN A 19 -6.96 6.97 7.97
C ASN A 19 -6.26 6.56 6.66
N PHE A 20 -6.15 5.27 6.36
CA PHE A 20 -5.54 4.77 5.14
C PHE A 20 -6.58 4.35 4.12
N GLN A 21 -6.46 4.86 2.90
CA GLN A 21 -7.31 4.47 1.77
C GLN A 21 -6.45 4.09 0.59
N SER A 22 -6.54 2.83 0.18
CA SER A 22 -5.85 2.36 -1.02
C SER A 22 -6.80 2.31 -2.21
N ARG A 23 -6.25 2.57 -3.41
CA ARG A 23 -6.99 2.55 -4.66
C ARG A 23 -6.11 2.02 -5.78
N ARG A 24 -6.66 1.11 -6.60
CA ARG A 24 -5.99 0.57 -7.79
C ARG A 24 -6.88 0.74 -9.03
N PRO A 25 -6.84 1.90 -9.72
CA PRO A 25 -7.71 2.14 -10.87
C PRO A 25 -7.40 1.22 -12.06
N ASN A 26 -6.16 0.76 -12.20
CA ASN A 26 -5.72 -0.19 -13.21
C ASN A 26 -4.56 -1.07 -12.69
N THR A 27 -4.14 -2.05 -13.50
CA THR A 27 -3.08 -2.99 -13.13
C THR A 27 -1.69 -2.37 -13.02
N SER A 28 -1.47 -1.16 -13.56
CA SER A 28 -0.16 -0.49 -13.56
C SER A 28 0.05 0.45 -12.37
N PHE A 29 -1.01 1.00 -11.79
CA PHE A 29 -0.91 2.02 -10.74
C PHE A 29 -1.69 1.64 -9.50
N CYS A 30 -1.03 1.73 -8.35
CA CYS A 30 -1.62 1.59 -7.03
C CYS A 30 -1.33 2.85 -6.21
N PHE A 31 -2.34 3.37 -5.53
CA PHE A 31 -2.28 4.60 -4.74
C PHE A 31 -2.61 4.29 -3.29
N LEU A 32 -1.94 4.99 -2.38
CA LEU A 32 -2.24 5.01 -0.95
C LEU A 32 -2.43 6.45 -0.51
N ASP A 33 -3.66 6.79 -0.14
CA ASP A 33 -4.01 8.06 0.47
C ASP A 33 -3.97 7.91 2.00
N ILE A 34 -3.26 8.81 2.68
CA ILE A 34 -3.15 8.84 4.14
C ILE A 34 -3.80 10.14 4.62
N ARG A 35 -4.95 10.03 5.28
CA ARG A 35 -5.74 11.18 5.76
C ARG A 35 -5.38 11.49 7.20
N SER A 36 -5.12 12.76 7.52
CA SER A 36 -4.81 13.20 8.89
C SER A 36 -3.72 12.33 9.57
N PRO A 37 -2.51 12.20 8.98
CA PRO A 37 -1.48 11.32 9.51
C PRO A 37 -1.07 11.73 10.93
N GLY A 38 -1.01 10.76 11.83
CA GLY A 38 -0.53 10.92 13.20
C GLY A 38 0.93 10.50 13.35
N LEU A 39 1.53 10.80 14.51
CA LEU A 39 2.93 10.41 14.80
C LEU A 39 3.19 8.90 14.62
N GLY A 40 2.18 8.06 14.87
CA GLY A 40 2.25 6.61 14.67
C GLY A 40 2.31 6.17 13.21
N ASP A 41 1.94 7.04 12.26
CA ASP A 41 1.97 6.74 10.83
C ASP A 41 3.34 7.05 10.18
N ALA A 42 4.26 7.69 10.91
CA ALA A 42 5.58 8.02 10.41
C ALA A 42 6.41 6.74 10.17
N ALA A 43 6.69 6.44 8.90
CA ALA A 43 7.38 5.23 8.48
C ALA A 43 7.97 5.37 7.07
N MET A 44 8.71 4.34 6.65
CA MET A 44 9.03 4.13 5.24
C MET A 44 7.89 3.34 4.59
N TYR A 45 7.29 3.87 3.54
CA TYR A 45 6.24 3.24 2.76
C TYR A 45 6.82 2.66 1.48
N LEU A 46 6.53 1.39 1.22
CA LEU A 46 6.98 0.68 0.03
C LEU A 46 5.79 0.34 -0.84
N CYS A 47 5.90 0.59 -2.15
CA CYS A 47 5.04 -0.06 -3.13
C CYS A 47 5.70 -1.38 -3.56
N ALA A 48 4.88 -2.39 -3.80
CA ALA A 48 5.34 -3.69 -4.26
C ALA A 48 4.40 -4.28 -5.30
N THR A 49 4.93 -5.18 -6.12
CA THR A 49 4.15 -6.02 -7.04
C THR A 49 4.72 -7.42 -7.04
N SER A 50 3.87 -8.43 -7.15
CA SER A 50 4.27 -9.81 -7.39
C SER A 50 3.90 -10.23 -8.81
N THR A 51 4.53 -11.30 -9.29
CA THR A 51 4.05 -11.99 -10.49
C THR A 51 2.92 -12.95 -10.11
N ARG A 52 2.10 -13.34 -11.10
CA ARG A 52 0.88 -14.16 -10.91
C ARG A 52 1.07 -15.52 -10.22
N ARG A 53 2.31 -15.96 -9.97
CA ARG A 53 2.64 -17.20 -9.24
C ARG A 53 3.20 -16.93 -7.84
N ASP A 54 3.27 -15.66 -7.41
CA ASP A 54 3.79 -15.17 -6.13
C ASP A 54 5.18 -15.71 -5.74
N THR A 55 5.95 -16.19 -6.72
CA THR A 55 7.30 -16.71 -6.52
C THR A 55 8.33 -15.59 -6.36
N GLU A 56 8.01 -14.38 -6.81
CA GLU A 56 8.90 -13.22 -6.80
C GLU A 56 8.11 -11.95 -6.49
N ALA A 57 8.66 -11.12 -5.61
CA ALA A 57 8.15 -9.81 -5.26
C ALA A 57 9.17 -8.72 -5.63
N PHE A 58 8.68 -7.65 -6.24
CA PHE A 58 9.45 -6.48 -6.62
C PHE A 58 9.02 -5.32 -5.76
N PHE A 59 10.00 -4.61 -5.19
CA PHE A 59 9.77 -3.46 -4.32
C PHE A 59 10.26 -2.18 -4.98
N GLY A 60 9.49 -1.12 -4.85
CA GLY A 60 9.94 0.22 -5.20
C GLY A 60 11.02 0.72 -4.23
N GLN A 61 11.61 1.87 -4.56
CA GLN A 61 12.65 2.51 -3.75
C GLN A 61 12.18 2.93 -2.34
N GLY A 62 10.87 3.05 -2.16
CA GLY A 62 10.24 3.50 -0.92
C GLY A 62 10.23 5.02 -0.76
N THR A 63 9.29 5.48 0.06
CA THR A 63 9.09 6.89 0.39
C THR A 63 8.98 7.04 1.89
N ARG A 64 9.75 7.95 2.49
CA ARG A 64 9.67 8.24 3.93
C ARG A 64 8.57 9.26 4.20
N LEU A 65 7.58 8.88 5.00
CA LEU A 65 6.63 9.81 5.59
C LEU A 65 7.18 10.30 6.94
N THR A 66 7.14 11.61 7.15
CA THR A 66 7.49 12.22 8.43
C THR A 66 6.33 13.10 8.86
N VAL A 67 5.92 12.96 10.11
CA VAL A 67 4.82 13.72 10.73
C VAL A 67 5.44 14.54 11.85
N VAL A 68 5.16 15.84 11.87
CA VAL A 68 5.73 16.82 12.81
C VAL A 68 4.63 17.57 13.54
#